data_AF-A0A1A3T411-F1
#
_entry.id   AF-A0A1A3T411-F1
#
_cell.length_a   1.000
_cell.length_b   1.000
_cell.length_c   1.000
_cell.angle_alpha   90.00
_cell.angle_beta   90.00
_cell.angle_gamma   90.00
#
_symmetry.space_group_name_H-M   'P 1'
#
loop_
_entity.id
_entity.type
_entity.pdbx_description
1 polymer ?
#
loop_
_entity_poly.entity_id
_entity_poly.type
_entity_poly.pdbx_seq_one_letter_code
_entity_poly.pdbx_strand_id
1 'polypeptide(L)'
;MTSTDILPPFGRELTLGPFQQAASDAKEQFRIKAAAIRENPRLTGIGKQAALDELRERTRGVIKEAEAGHHASIEKRIAQLKRKLLDRGPNENNDAALTISYRDAAQRAAEIAAGEDAPKKSLELMGWALQNGDIPLQKALLRVAFDWRLEDVVDAFIAGRSEKKDAANELWDLTSGSSDAADLVFGIGYELQPDLNGTRVR
;
A
#
# COMPACT_ATOMS: atom_id res chain seq x y z
N MET A 1 26.15 -21.40 8.72
CA MET A 1 25.45 -20.13 9.02
C MET A 1 25.23 -19.42 7.71
N THR A 2 24.13 -19.76 7.02
CA THR A 2 23.73 -19.09 5.78
C THR A 2 23.07 -17.79 6.17
N SER A 3 23.73 -16.68 5.86
CA SER A 3 23.15 -15.35 5.90
C SER A 3 21.99 -15.34 4.92
N THR A 4 20.77 -15.39 5.44
CA THR A 4 19.57 -15.18 4.64
C THR A 4 19.56 -13.72 4.27
N ASP A 5 20.00 -13.41 3.05
CA ASP A 5 19.80 -12.08 2.47
C ASP A 5 18.29 -11.83 2.42
N ILE A 6 17.82 -11.00 3.35
CA ILE A 6 16.45 -10.48 3.37
C ILE A 6 16.38 -9.54 2.18
N LEU A 7 16.03 -10.07 1.02
CA LEU A 7 15.62 -9.27 -0.12
C LEU A 7 14.54 -8.30 0.39
N PRO A 8 14.73 -6.97 0.24
CA PRO A 8 13.66 -6.04 0.57
C PRO A 8 12.42 -6.46 -0.24
N PRO A 9 11.21 -6.43 0.37
CA PRO A 9 10.00 -6.76 -0.36
C PRO A 9 9.95 -5.87 -1.61
N PHE A 10 9.85 -6.50 -2.79
CA PHE A 10 10.01 -5.88 -4.11
C PHE A 10 9.06 -4.67 -4.33
N GLY A 11 8.03 -4.49 -3.49
CA GLY A 11 7.14 -3.34 -3.51
C GLY A 11 7.62 -2.09 -2.76
N ARG A 12 8.55 -2.17 -1.79
CA ARG A 12 8.92 -1.00 -0.94
C ARG A 12 9.72 0.07 -1.69
N GLU A 13 10.60 -0.31 -2.62
CA GLU A 13 11.44 0.66 -3.33
C GLU A 13 10.69 1.44 -4.42
N LEU A 14 9.64 0.87 -5.02
CA LEU A 14 8.99 1.44 -6.20
C LEU A 14 7.97 2.55 -5.89
N THR A 15 7.46 2.64 -4.66
CA THR A 15 6.39 3.59 -4.31
C THR A 15 6.80 4.57 -3.20
N LEU A 16 7.55 4.12 -2.20
CA LEU A 16 7.95 5.00 -1.09
C LEU A 16 9.00 6.03 -1.51
N GLY A 17 9.88 5.72 -2.47
CA GLY A 17 10.98 6.58 -2.88
C GLY A 17 10.54 8.00 -3.29
N PRO A 18 9.61 8.16 -4.25
CA PRO A 18 9.15 9.48 -4.67
C PRO A 18 8.44 10.30 -3.58
N PHE A 19 7.62 9.66 -2.75
CA PHE A 19 6.95 10.33 -1.63
C PHE A 19 7.94 10.75 -0.55
N GLN A 20 8.81 9.84 -0.13
CA GLN A 20 9.83 10.11 0.88
C GLN A 20 10.77 11.23 0.42
N GLN A 21 11.14 11.23 -0.87
CA GLN A 21 11.95 12.30 -1.45
C GLN A 21 11.19 13.63 -1.45
N ALA A 22 9.94 13.67 -1.92
CA ALA A 22 9.14 14.90 -1.90
C ALA A 22 8.94 15.44 -0.47
N ALA A 23 8.69 14.57 0.50
CA ALA A 23 8.56 14.95 1.90
C ALA A 23 9.88 15.45 2.50
N SER A 24 11.00 14.78 2.18
CA SER A 24 12.35 15.20 2.60
C SER A 24 12.72 16.56 2.02
N ASP A 25 12.49 16.76 0.73
CA ASP A 25 12.75 18.03 0.04
C ASP A 25 11.87 19.16 0.61
N ALA A 26 10.59 18.88 0.88
CA ALA A 26 9.69 19.84 1.51
C ALA A 26 10.16 20.23 2.93
N LYS A 27 10.68 19.28 3.70
CA LYS A 27 11.26 19.55 5.03
C LYS A 27 12.53 20.38 4.95
N GLU A 28 13.43 20.06 4.01
CA GLU A 28 14.67 20.80 3.86
C GLU A 28 14.40 22.24 3.41
N GLN A 29 13.50 22.42 2.45
CA GLN A 29 13.02 23.74 2.03
C GLN A 29 12.37 24.51 3.18
N PHE A 30 11.62 23.84 4.04
CA PHE A 30 11.07 24.43 5.26
C PHE A 30 12.19 24.91 6.19
N ARG A 31 13.19 24.08 6.49
CA ARG A 31 14.31 24.43 7.37
C ARG A 31 15.07 25.66 6.88
N ILE A 32 15.43 25.69 5.60
CA ILE A 32 16.15 26.80 4.96
C ILE A 32 15.32 28.09 5.04
N LYS A 33 14.05 28.05 4.65
CA LYS A 33 13.18 29.24 4.65
C LYS A 33 12.83 29.72 6.06
N ALA A 34 12.64 28.80 7.01
CA ALA A 34 12.38 29.13 8.40
C ALA A 34 13.58 29.83 9.04
N ALA A 35 14.81 29.38 8.76
CA ALA A 35 16.03 30.06 9.21
C ALA A 35 16.09 31.50 8.66
N ALA A 36 15.83 31.69 7.37
CA ALA A 36 15.80 33.03 6.76
C ALA A 36 14.74 33.95 7.39
N ILE A 37 13.55 33.44 7.73
CA ILE A 37 12.51 34.22 8.43
C ILE A 37 12.97 34.61 9.84
N ARG A 38 13.59 33.68 10.58
CA ARG A 38 14.10 33.94 11.94
C ARG A 38 15.19 35.00 11.95
N GLU A 39 16.08 34.99 10.95
CA GLU A 39 17.19 35.92 10.83
C GLU A 39 16.80 37.28 10.23
N ASN A 40 15.60 37.40 9.64
CA ASN A 40 15.18 38.65 8.98
C ASN A 40 15.01 39.81 10.00
N PRO A 41 15.81 40.89 9.91
CA PRO A 41 15.73 42.02 10.85
C PRO A 41 14.55 42.95 10.57
N ARG A 42 13.92 42.85 9.39
CA ARG A 42 12.79 43.69 9.00
C ARG A 42 11.45 43.21 9.57
N LEU A 43 11.40 41.98 10.11
CA LEU A 43 10.20 41.40 10.70
C LEU A 43 10.23 41.53 12.22
N THR A 44 9.12 41.99 12.80
CA THR A 44 8.90 41.94 14.25
C THR A 44 8.69 40.50 14.72
N GLY A 45 8.75 40.24 16.03
CA GLY A 45 8.49 38.90 16.56
C GLY A 45 7.15 38.32 16.12
N ILE A 46 6.09 39.14 16.14
CA ILE A 46 4.75 38.76 15.66
C ILE A 46 4.77 38.48 14.15
N GLY A 47 5.44 39.33 13.36
CA GLY A 47 5.57 39.14 11.91
C GLY A 47 6.33 37.86 11.53
N LYS A 48 7.37 37.51 12.30
CA LYS A 48 8.12 36.25 12.13
C LYS A 48 7.24 35.04 12.42
N GLN A 49 6.45 35.09 13.50
CA GLN A 49 5.55 34.01 13.85
C GLN A 49 4.49 33.79 12.75
N ALA A 50 3.83 34.86 12.30
CA ALA A 50 2.85 34.77 11.21
C ALA A 50 3.47 34.19 9.91
N ALA A 51 4.68 34.62 9.55
CA ALA A 51 5.39 34.11 8.37
C ALA A 51 5.80 32.63 8.52
N LEU A 52 6.21 32.21 9.73
CA LEU A 52 6.52 30.80 10.01
C LEU A 52 5.26 29.91 9.95
N ASP A 53 4.14 30.39 10.48
CA ASP A 53 2.88 29.66 10.45
C ASP A 53 2.36 29.49 9.02
N GLU A 54 2.44 30.54 8.20
CA GLU A 54 2.12 30.44 6.77
C GLU A 54 3.05 29.46 6.05
N LEU A 55 4.36 29.49 6.34
CA LEU A 55 5.31 28.55 5.75
C LEU A 55 5.00 27.10 6.17
N ARG A 56 4.62 26.87 7.43
CA ARG A 56 4.21 25.53 7.93
C ARG A 56 3.00 25.01 7.18
N GLU A 57 1.96 25.82 7.03
CA GLU A 57 0.74 25.41 6.33
C GLU A 57 1.01 25.08 4.86
N ARG A 58 1.84 25.88 4.18
CA ARG A 58 2.27 25.57 2.81
C ARG A 58 3.05 24.25 2.73
N THR A 59 4.03 24.04 3.61
CA THR A 59 4.81 22.79 3.63
C THR A 59 3.93 21.58 3.95
N ARG A 60 2.98 21.69 4.89
CA ARG A 60 1.98 20.65 5.17
C ARG A 60 1.14 20.35 3.94
N GLY A 61 0.72 21.36 3.18
CA GLY A 61 0.00 21.20 1.92
C GLY A 61 0.78 20.34 0.92
N VAL A 62 2.07 20.66 0.70
CA VAL A 62 2.93 19.89 -0.22
C VAL A 62 3.08 18.44 0.21
N ILE A 63 3.32 18.18 1.51
CA ILE A 63 3.48 16.81 2.02
C ILE A 63 2.18 16.01 1.85
N LYS A 64 1.02 16.62 2.18
CA LYS A 64 -0.29 15.97 2.00
C LYS A 64 -0.60 15.68 0.53
N GLU A 65 -0.25 16.58 -0.38
CA GLU A 65 -0.43 16.36 -1.82
C GLU A 65 0.44 15.19 -2.32
N ALA A 66 1.71 15.14 -1.89
CA ALA A 66 2.61 14.04 -2.21
C ALA A 66 2.10 12.70 -1.64
N GLU A 67 1.56 12.70 -0.43
CA GLU A 67 0.94 11.54 0.22
C GLU A 67 -0.30 11.06 -0.57
N ALA A 68 -1.20 11.98 -0.95
CA ALA A 68 -2.37 11.65 -1.76
C ALA A 68 -1.97 11.06 -3.12
N GLY A 69 -0.94 11.63 -3.77
CA GLY A 69 -0.38 11.10 -5.01
C GLY A 69 0.20 9.69 -4.84
N HIS A 70 0.88 9.43 -3.72
CA HIS A 70 1.40 8.11 -3.37
C HIS A 70 0.28 7.09 -3.18
N HIS A 71 -0.75 7.40 -2.38
CA HIS A 71 -1.90 6.51 -2.20
C HIS A 71 -2.61 6.21 -3.52
N ALA A 72 -2.85 7.23 -4.35
CA ALA A 72 -3.44 7.04 -5.68
C ALA A 72 -2.57 6.13 -6.57
N SER A 73 -1.24 6.22 -6.46
CA SER A 73 -0.32 5.35 -7.20
C SER A 73 -0.39 3.89 -6.73
N ILE A 74 -0.48 3.66 -5.41
CA ILE A 74 -0.65 2.33 -4.81
C ILE A 74 -2.00 1.73 -5.21
N GLU A 75 -3.10 2.48 -5.08
CA GLU A 75 -4.43 2.01 -5.46
C GLU A 75 -4.49 1.63 -6.94
N LYS A 76 -3.88 2.47 -7.81
CA LYS A 76 -3.76 2.17 -9.23
C LYS A 76 -2.96 0.89 -9.46
N ARG A 77 -1.86 0.67 -8.73
CA ARG A 77 -1.02 -0.53 -8.85
C ARG A 77 -1.75 -1.78 -8.36
N ILE A 78 -2.42 -1.70 -7.21
CA ILE A 78 -3.30 -2.75 -6.68
C ILE A 78 -4.37 -3.10 -7.72
N ALA A 79 -5.04 -2.11 -8.31
CA ALA A 79 -6.05 -2.34 -9.34
C ALA A 79 -5.46 -3.00 -10.60
N GLN A 80 -4.23 -2.67 -11.00
CA GLN A 80 -3.56 -3.34 -12.12
C GLN A 80 -3.22 -4.80 -11.78
N LEU A 81 -2.69 -5.07 -10.59
CA LEU A 81 -2.34 -6.41 -10.14
C LEU A 81 -3.57 -7.31 -9.96
N LYS A 82 -4.64 -6.78 -9.34
CA LYS A 82 -5.94 -7.46 -9.23
C LYS A 82 -6.46 -7.83 -10.61
N ARG A 83 -6.41 -6.93 -11.60
CA ARG A 83 -6.80 -7.28 -12.98
C ARG A 83 -5.90 -8.36 -13.57
N LYS A 84 -4.57 -8.27 -13.40
CA LYS A 84 -3.61 -9.26 -13.93
C LYS A 84 -3.82 -10.68 -13.36
N LEU A 85 -4.25 -10.78 -12.11
CA LEU A 85 -4.41 -12.04 -11.37
C LEU A 85 -5.84 -12.58 -11.45
N LEU A 86 -6.83 -11.71 -11.27
CA LEU A 86 -8.23 -12.06 -11.01
C LEU A 86 -9.15 -11.78 -12.20
N ASP A 87 -8.81 -10.82 -13.08
CA ASP A 87 -9.69 -10.54 -14.21
C ASP A 87 -9.69 -11.68 -15.21
N ARG A 88 -10.81 -11.74 -15.91
CA ARG A 88 -10.99 -12.56 -17.08
C ARG A 88 -10.31 -11.89 -18.27
N GLY A 89 -9.57 -12.69 -19.04
CA GLY A 89 -8.93 -12.19 -20.26
C GLY A 89 -9.98 -11.58 -21.22
N PRO A 90 -9.59 -10.71 -22.15
CA PRO A 90 -10.53 -10.08 -23.09
C PRO A 90 -11.39 -11.11 -23.86
N ASN A 91 -10.83 -12.30 -24.13
CA ASN A 91 -11.55 -13.40 -24.79
C ASN A 91 -12.50 -14.15 -23.84
N GLU A 92 -12.22 -14.18 -22.54
CA GLU A 92 -13.06 -14.84 -21.52
C GLU A 92 -14.29 -14.01 -21.14
N ASN A 93 -14.26 -12.69 -21.37
CA ASN A 93 -15.37 -11.79 -21.04
C ASN A 93 -16.58 -11.94 -21.97
N ASN A 94 -16.39 -12.45 -23.19
CA ASN A 94 -17.45 -12.65 -24.16
C ASN A 94 -18.10 -14.04 -24.05
N ASP A 95 -17.58 -14.91 -23.19
CA ASP A 95 -18.13 -16.25 -22.97
C ASP A 95 -19.12 -16.23 -21.79
N ALA A 96 -20.40 -16.43 -22.10
CA ALA A 96 -21.46 -16.50 -21.11
C ALA A 96 -21.28 -17.68 -20.14
N ALA A 97 -20.75 -18.82 -20.62
CA ALA A 97 -20.54 -20.01 -19.78
C ALA A 97 -19.47 -19.76 -18.72
N LEU A 98 -18.35 -19.13 -19.10
CA LEU A 98 -17.31 -18.72 -18.16
C LEU A 98 -17.79 -17.67 -17.16
N THR A 99 -18.72 -16.80 -17.58
CA THR A 99 -19.35 -15.82 -16.68
C THR A 99 -20.18 -16.49 -15.59
N ILE A 100 -21.01 -17.46 -15.97
CA ILE A 100 -21.83 -18.22 -15.02
C ILE A 100 -20.93 -19.05 -14.09
N SER A 101 -19.95 -19.76 -14.66
CA SER A 101 -19.00 -20.56 -13.89
C SER A 101 -18.22 -19.73 -12.86
N TYR A 102 -17.76 -18.53 -13.24
CA TYR A 102 -17.11 -17.62 -12.29
C TYR A 102 -18.05 -17.12 -11.21
N ARG A 103 -19.32 -16.81 -11.54
CA ARG A 103 -20.30 -16.39 -10.54
C ARG A 103 -20.55 -17.48 -9.51
N ASP A 104 -20.73 -18.71 -9.95
CA ASP A 104 -20.96 -19.86 -9.09
C ASP A 104 -19.72 -20.18 -8.24
N ALA A 105 -18.54 -20.09 -8.83
CA ALA A 105 -17.26 -20.21 -8.12
C ALA A 105 -17.09 -19.12 -7.05
N ALA A 106 -17.42 -17.86 -7.36
CA ALA A 106 -17.36 -16.75 -6.43
C ALA A 106 -18.34 -16.92 -5.26
N GLN A 107 -19.56 -17.39 -5.54
CA GLN A 107 -20.53 -17.71 -4.49
C GLN A 107 -20.00 -18.82 -3.58
N ARG A 108 -19.50 -19.92 -4.16
CA ARG A 108 -18.94 -21.04 -3.38
C ARG A 108 -17.74 -20.61 -2.53
N ALA A 109 -16.84 -19.80 -3.08
CA ALA A 109 -15.70 -19.29 -2.34
C ALA A 109 -16.15 -18.39 -1.17
N ALA A 110 -17.16 -17.54 -1.37
CA ALA A 110 -17.71 -16.69 -0.32
C ALA A 110 -18.40 -17.49 0.80
N GLU A 111 -19.14 -18.55 0.45
CA GLU A 111 -19.77 -19.45 1.43
C GLU A 111 -18.72 -20.15 2.30
N ILE A 112 -17.60 -20.58 1.70
CA ILE A 112 -16.49 -21.20 2.45
C ILE A 112 -15.82 -20.18 3.37
N ALA A 113 -15.63 -18.94 2.90
CA ALA A 113 -15.02 -17.86 3.67
C ALA A 113 -15.82 -17.49 4.92
N ALA A 114 -17.14 -17.69 4.90
CA ALA A 114 -18.01 -17.39 6.03
C ALA A 114 -18.00 -18.47 7.13
N GLY A 115 -17.38 -19.64 6.88
CA GLY A 115 -17.32 -20.74 7.83
C GLY A 115 -16.16 -20.63 8.84
N GLU A 116 -16.30 -21.29 9.99
CA GLU A 116 -15.25 -21.34 11.03
C GLU A 116 -13.95 -22.00 10.53
N ASP A 117 -14.05 -22.97 9.61
CA ASP A 117 -12.91 -23.64 8.97
C ASP A 117 -12.44 -22.96 7.67
N ALA A 118 -12.77 -21.68 7.45
CA ALA A 118 -12.51 -20.98 6.19
C ALA A 118 -11.07 -21.15 5.65
N PRO A 119 -9.99 -21.01 6.45
CA PRO A 119 -8.63 -21.17 5.95
C PRO A 119 -8.36 -22.58 5.39
N LYS A 120 -8.68 -23.61 6.17
CA LYS A 120 -8.42 -25.01 5.80
C LYS A 120 -9.24 -25.43 4.57
N LYS A 121 -10.54 -25.12 4.56
CA LYS A 121 -11.42 -25.48 3.43
C LYS A 121 -11.04 -24.74 2.16
N SER A 122 -10.65 -23.46 2.27
CA SER A 122 -10.18 -22.68 1.11
C SER A 122 -8.90 -23.25 0.52
N LEU A 123 -7.96 -23.69 1.38
CA LEU A 123 -6.71 -24.30 0.96
C LEU A 123 -6.94 -25.65 0.26
N GLU A 124 -7.75 -26.53 0.85
CA GLU A 124 -8.12 -27.83 0.26
C GLU A 124 -8.79 -27.63 -1.11
N LEU A 125 -9.71 -26.67 -1.20
CA LEU A 125 -10.41 -26.40 -2.45
C LEU A 125 -9.50 -25.75 -3.50
N MET A 126 -8.55 -24.91 -3.11
CA MET A 126 -7.53 -24.36 -4.01
C MET A 126 -6.65 -25.48 -4.58
N GLY A 127 -6.19 -26.41 -3.74
CA GLY A 127 -5.42 -27.57 -4.18
C GLY A 127 -6.19 -28.42 -5.20
N TRP A 128 -7.46 -28.70 -4.93
CA TRP A 128 -8.34 -29.41 -5.87
C TRP A 128 -8.54 -28.63 -7.18
N ALA A 129 -8.81 -27.32 -7.10
CA ALA A 129 -9.03 -26.47 -8.27
C ALA A 129 -7.78 -26.40 -9.16
N LEU A 130 -6.58 -26.35 -8.56
CA LEU A 130 -5.30 -26.41 -9.27
C LEU A 130 -5.11 -27.74 -10.00
N GLN A 131 -5.38 -28.86 -9.32
CA GLN A 131 -5.25 -30.20 -9.91
C GLN A 131 -6.20 -30.42 -11.10
N ASN A 132 -7.41 -29.86 -11.03
CA ASN A 132 -8.43 -30.02 -12.08
C ASN A 132 -8.38 -28.91 -13.15
N GLY A 133 -7.52 -27.90 -12.99
CA GLY A 133 -7.47 -26.76 -13.91
C GLY A 133 -8.70 -25.86 -13.87
N ASP A 134 -9.45 -25.84 -12.77
CA ASP A 134 -10.64 -24.98 -12.59
C ASP A 134 -10.22 -23.51 -12.36
N ILE A 135 -9.97 -22.80 -13.47
CA ILE A 135 -9.52 -21.40 -13.45
C ILE A 135 -10.53 -20.47 -12.74
N PRO A 136 -11.85 -20.56 -13.00
CA PRO A 136 -12.82 -19.72 -12.31
C PRO A 136 -12.76 -19.88 -10.79
N LEU A 137 -12.64 -21.12 -10.29
CA LEU A 137 -12.54 -21.39 -8.86
C LEU A 137 -11.21 -20.94 -8.25
N GLN A 138 -10.08 -21.14 -8.95
CA GLN A 138 -8.78 -20.62 -8.54
C GLN A 138 -8.83 -19.10 -8.33
N LYS A 139 -9.39 -18.34 -9.31
CA LYS A 139 -9.50 -16.88 -9.23
C LYS A 139 -10.44 -16.44 -8.10
N ALA A 140 -11.57 -17.12 -7.91
CA ALA A 140 -12.52 -16.82 -6.85
C ALA A 140 -11.92 -17.03 -5.45
N LEU A 141 -11.23 -18.15 -5.24
CA LEU A 141 -10.54 -18.44 -3.98
C LEU A 141 -9.38 -17.49 -3.72
N LEU A 142 -8.61 -17.14 -4.75
CA LEU A 142 -7.52 -16.17 -4.63
C LEU A 142 -8.05 -14.79 -4.21
N ARG A 143 -9.20 -14.36 -4.75
CA ARG A 143 -9.85 -13.12 -4.32
C ARG A 143 -10.21 -13.15 -2.84
N VAL A 144 -10.86 -14.22 -2.39
CA VAL A 144 -11.18 -14.43 -0.97
C VAL A 144 -9.91 -14.42 -0.13
N ALA A 145 -8.84 -15.08 -0.59
CA ALA A 145 -7.58 -15.13 0.14
C ALA A 145 -6.96 -13.75 0.37
N PHE A 146 -7.00 -12.85 -0.62
CA PHE A 146 -6.56 -11.47 -0.43
C PHE A 146 -7.48 -10.67 0.49
N ASP A 147 -8.80 -10.83 0.38
CA ASP A 147 -9.77 -10.09 1.19
C ASP A 147 -9.73 -10.53 2.68
N TRP A 148 -9.44 -11.82 2.95
CA TRP A 148 -9.44 -12.43 4.29
C TRP A 148 -8.05 -12.76 4.85
N ARG A 149 -6.97 -12.39 4.14
CA ARG A 149 -5.58 -12.66 4.54
C ARG A 149 -5.26 -14.14 4.74
N LEU A 150 -5.69 -14.99 3.82
CA LEU A 150 -5.39 -16.41 3.83
C LEU A 150 -4.06 -16.68 3.10
N GLU A 151 -2.93 -16.47 3.78
CA GLU A 151 -1.58 -16.59 3.20
C GLU A 151 -1.33 -17.97 2.57
N ASP A 152 -1.67 -19.05 3.28
CA ASP A 152 -1.49 -20.42 2.78
C ASP A 152 -2.19 -20.68 1.43
N VAL A 153 -3.34 -20.03 1.20
CA VAL A 153 -4.10 -20.16 -0.05
C VAL A 153 -3.41 -19.41 -1.20
N VAL A 154 -2.82 -18.25 -0.91
CA VAL A 154 -2.01 -17.49 -1.87
C VAL A 154 -0.75 -18.28 -2.22
N ASP A 155 -0.07 -18.86 -1.24
CA ASP A 155 1.12 -19.69 -1.45
C ASP A 155 0.81 -20.94 -2.27
N ALA A 156 -0.30 -21.63 -1.99
CA ALA A 156 -0.75 -22.76 -2.79
C ALA A 156 -1.01 -22.36 -4.25
N PHE A 157 -1.66 -21.20 -4.48
CA PHE A 157 -1.86 -20.67 -5.82
C PHE A 157 -0.53 -20.39 -6.53
N ILE A 158 0.42 -19.74 -5.87
CA ILE A 158 1.75 -19.43 -6.40
C ILE A 158 2.52 -20.71 -6.75
N ALA A 159 2.46 -21.72 -5.89
CA ALA A 159 3.11 -23.01 -6.13
C ALA A 159 2.57 -23.70 -7.40
N GLY A 160 1.26 -23.57 -7.66
CA GLY A 160 0.62 -24.07 -8.89
C GLY A 160 0.76 -23.16 -10.11
N ARG A 161 1.13 -21.89 -9.92
CA ARG A 161 1.18 -20.83 -10.95
C ARG A 161 2.41 -19.96 -10.79
N SER A 162 3.59 -20.54 -10.97
CA SER A 162 4.86 -19.84 -10.75
C SER A 162 5.04 -18.61 -11.63
N GLU A 163 4.40 -18.56 -12.81
CA GLU A 163 4.37 -17.40 -13.71
C GLU A 163 3.60 -16.20 -13.15
N LYS A 164 2.79 -16.40 -12.10
CA LYS A 164 2.02 -15.36 -11.41
C LYS A 164 2.63 -14.93 -10.08
N LYS A 165 3.71 -15.58 -9.64
CA LYS A 165 4.36 -15.36 -8.34
C LYS A 165 4.62 -13.90 -8.02
N ASP A 166 5.34 -13.20 -8.90
CA ASP A 166 5.76 -11.81 -8.64
C ASP A 166 4.56 -10.87 -8.45
N ALA A 167 3.51 -11.06 -9.26
CA ALA A 167 2.31 -10.23 -9.17
C ALA A 167 1.49 -10.53 -7.91
N ALA A 168 1.42 -11.80 -7.50
CA ALA A 168 0.70 -12.21 -6.29
C ALA A 168 1.42 -11.70 -5.02
N ASN A 169 2.75 -11.84 -4.96
CA ASN A 169 3.57 -11.32 -3.87
C ASN A 169 3.48 -9.79 -3.78
N GLU A 170 3.61 -9.09 -4.91
CA GLU A 170 3.51 -7.63 -4.91
C GLU A 170 2.12 -7.16 -4.44
N LEU A 171 1.04 -7.84 -4.83
CA LEU A 171 -0.30 -7.52 -4.38
C LEU A 171 -0.48 -7.79 -2.89
N TRP A 172 0.09 -8.90 -2.39
CA TRP A 172 0.08 -9.23 -0.97
C TRP A 172 0.80 -8.17 -0.15
N ASP A 173 1.99 -7.76 -0.57
CA ASP A 173 2.80 -6.74 0.10
C ASP A 173 2.08 -5.38 0.12
N LEU A 174 1.56 -4.93 -1.03
CA LEU A 174 0.89 -3.62 -1.14
C LEU A 174 -0.40 -3.56 -0.33
N THR A 175 -1.14 -4.66 -0.27
CA THR A 175 -2.37 -4.70 0.53
C THR A 175 -2.05 -4.83 2.01
N SER A 176 -0.99 -5.56 2.41
CA SER A 176 -0.62 -5.77 3.82
C SER A 176 0.11 -4.57 4.44
N GLY A 177 0.94 -3.87 3.66
CA GLY A 177 1.78 -2.77 4.13
C GLY A 177 1.16 -1.36 4.07
N SER A 178 -0.09 -1.22 3.61
CA SER A 178 -0.76 0.09 3.47
C SER A 178 -0.90 0.86 4.80
N SER A 179 -0.76 0.21 5.96
CA SER A 179 -0.78 0.90 7.27
C SER A 179 0.54 1.61 7.63
N ASP A 180 1.70 1.15 7.14
CA ASP A 180 3.00 1.71 7.55
C ASP A 180 3.26 3.12 7.00
N ALA A 181 2.64 3.46 5.87
CA ALA A 181 2.74 4.80 5.27
C ALA A 181 2.06 5.86 6.14
N ALA A 182 0.99 5.50 6.88
CA ALA A 182 0.30 6.41 7.78
C ALA A 182 1.16 6.75 9.02
N ASP A 183 1.94 5.80 9.53
CA ASP A 183 2.82 6.03 10.70
C ASP A 183 3.97 7.00 10.38
N LEU A 184 4.47 6.99 9.13
CA LEU A 184 5.45 7.98 8.66
C LEU A 184 4.88 9.41 8.69
N VAL A 185 3.59 9.58 8.43
CA VAL A 185 2.90 10.90 8.43
C VAL A 185 2.73 11.43 9.86
N PHE A 186 2.43 10.56 10.82
CA PHE A 186 2.36 10.94 12.23
C PHE A 186 3.74 11.36 12.79
N GLY A 187 4.82 10.68 12.42
CA GLY A 187 6.18 11.10 12.77
C GLY A 187 6.57 12.48 12.21
N ILE A 188 6.10 12.82 11.01
CA ILE A 188 6.36 14.11 10.33
C ILE A 188 5.63 15.29 11.01
N GLY A 189 4.45 15.06 11.59
CA GLY A 189 3.69 16.09 12.31
C GLY A 189 4.37 16.60 13.59
N TYR A 190 5.15 15.74 14.27
CA TYR A 190 5.87 16.10 15.49
C TYR A 190 7.14 16.92 15.21
N GLU A 191 7.83 16.67 14.09
CA GLU A 191 9.10 17.36 13.74
C GLU A 191 8.92 18.83 13.34
N LEU A 192 7.70 19.26 13.02
CA LEU A 192 7.37 20.65 12.66
C LEU A 192 6.83 21.47 13.83
N GLN A 193 6.79 20.89 15.04
CA GLN A 193 6.38 21.59 16.25
C GLN A 193 7.43 22.65 16.65
N PRO A 194 6.99 23.79 17.23
CA PRO A 194 7.91 24.75 17.78
C PRO A 194 8.75 24.09 18.89
N ASP A 195 10.05 24.34 18.87
CA ASP A 195 10.84 24.30 20.09
C ASP A 195 10.24 25.38 21.02
N LEU A 196 9.31 24.93 21.89
CA LEU A 196 8.68 25.79 22.90
C LEU A 196 9.67 26.10 24.03
N ASN A 197 10.86 25.49 24.04
CA ASN A 197 11.92 25.86 24.96
C ASN A 197 12.74 26.99 24.35
N GLY A 198 12.17 28.19 24.44
CA GLY A 198 12.99 29.34 24.79
C GLY A 198 13.72 29.03 26.09
N THR A 199 14.90 28.41 26.02
CA THR A 199 15.83 28.34 27.14
C THR A 199 16.43 29.73 27.33
N ARG A 200 15.63 30.63 27.92
CA ARG A 200 16.16 31.62 28.86
C ARG A 200 16.39 30.88 30.17
N VAL A 201 17.61 30.38 30.36
CA VAL A 201 18.17 30.28 31.70
C VAL A 201 19.24 31.36 31.79
N ARG A 202 19.17 32.09 32.90
CA ARG A 202 19.80 33.39 33.20
C ARG A 202 21.27 33.52 32.83
#